data_AF-A0A8S1H6N4-F1
#
_entry.id   AF-A0A8S1H6N4-F1
#
_cell.length_a   1.000
_cell.length_b   1.000
_cell.length_c   1.000
_cell.angle_alpha   90.00
_cell.angle_beta   90.00
_cell.angle_gamma   90.00
#
_symmetry.space_group_name_H-M   'P 1'
#
loop_
_entity.id
_entity.type
_entity.pdbx_description
1 polymer ?
#
loop_
_entity_poly.entity_id
_entity_poly.type
_entity_poly.pdbx_seq_one_letter_code
_entity_poly.pdbx_strand_id
1 'polypeptide(L)'
;MMTFYGFQDMGICSSKKNVPYELSDDQIAAIREVWIRAKTDNVGKKILQTLIEKRPKFAEYFGIQSESLDIRALNQSKEFHLQAHRIQNFLDTAVGSLGFCPISSVYDMAHRIGQIHFYRGVNFGADNWLVFKKVTVDQVTIGYTDSNSVGGVANDSASNGTLNGKASGVAGETKETPNPMNDVNNVYSGENCLARLGWNKLMTVIVREMKRGFLEEAMRNCKEEENTL
;
A
#
# COMPACT_ATOMS: atom_id res chain seq x y z
N MET A 1 -53.01 -6.20 46.31
CA MET A 1 -51.81 -6.74 47.00
C MET A 1 -50.72 -6.86 45.93
N MET A 2 -49.82 -5.88 45.84
CA MET A 2 -48.45 -5.90 46.44
C MET A 2 -47.57 -7.00 45.83
N THR A 3 -46.33 -6.82 45.33
CA THR A 3 -45.46 -5.66 45.02
C THR A 3 -44.26 -6.21 44.20
N PHE A 4 -43.51 -5.31 43.56
CA PHE A 4 -42.28 -5.47 42.76
C PHE A 4 -41.09 -6.18 43.44
N TYR A 5 -40.16 -6.72 42.64
CA TYR A 5 -38.67 -6.54 42.59
C TYR A 5 -38.16 -7.54 41.49
N GLY A 6 -37.43 -7.25 40.42
CA GLY A 6 -36.45 -6.21 40.10
C GLY A 6 -35.04 -6.69 40.41
N PHE A 7 -34.32 -7.36 39.49
CA PHE A 7 -32.85 -7.49 39.52
C PHE A 7 -32.24 -7.80 38.12
N GLN A 8 -31.64 -6.75 37.55
CA GLN A 8 -30.34 -6.67 36.84
C GLN A 8 -30.02 -7.57 35.64
N ASP A 9 -30.07 -6.95 34.47
CA ASP A 9 -28.92 -6.71 33.57
C ASP A 9 -27.66 -7.57 33.83
N MET A 10 -27.48 -8.60 33.01
CA MET A 10 -26.15 -9.07 32.66
C MET A 10 -25.96 -8.84 31.16
N GLY A 11 -25.40 -7.66 30.85
CA GLY A 11 -24.85 -7.34 29.55
C GLY A 11 -23.90 -8.46 29.13
N ILE A 12 -24.29 -9.16 28.07
CA ILE A 12 -23.40 -10.03 27.32
C ILE A 12 -22.39 -9.09 26.67
N CYS A 13 -21.29 -8.85 27.38
CA CYS A 13 -20.11 -8.24 26.83
C CYS A 13 -19.54 -9.24 25.82
N SER A 14 -20.09 -9.22 24.60
CA SER A 14 -19.46 -9.84 23.44
C SER A 14 -18.14 -9.12 23.25
N SER A 15 -17.08 -9.64 23.86
CA SER A 15 -15.72 -9.37 23.45
C SER A 15 -15.68 -9.69 21.96
N LYS A 16 -15.77 -8.64 21.13
CA LYS A 16 -15.51 -8.74 19.71
C LYS A 16 -14.12 -9.33 19.63
N LYS A 17 -14.03 -10.62 19.29
CA LYS A 17 -12.77 -11.22 18.88
C LYS A 17 -12.26 -10.27 17.80
N ASN A 18 -11.18 -9.54 18.09
CA ASN A 18 -10.55 -8.63 17.14
C ASN A 18 -10.31 -9.44 15.88
N VAL A 19 -11.16 -9.24 14.85
CA VAL A 19 -10.92 -9.83 13.56
C VAL A 19 -9.62 -9.19 13.12
N PRO A 20 -8.54 -9.96 12.86
CA PRO A 20 -7.18 -9.41 12.74
C PRO A 20 -7.01 -8.38 11.62
N TYR A 21 -8.03 -8.20 10.79
CA TYR A 21 -8.08 -7.30 9.65
C TYR A 21 -9.10 -6.16 9.76
N GLU A 22 -9.79 -6.03 10.90
CA GLU A 22 -10.67 -4.88 11.15
C GLU A 22 -9.82 -3.60 11.30
N LEU A 23 -10.22 -2.54 10.60
CA LEU A 23 -9.59 -1.22 10.64
C LEU A 23 -10.28 -0.39 11.71
N SER A 24 -9.51 0.21 12.63
CA SER A 24 -10.06 1.19 13.58
C SER A 24 -10.33 2.54 12.88
N ASP A 25 -11.13 3.39 13.51
CA ASP A 25 -11.42 4.74 12.98
C ASP A 25 -10.14 5.56 12.79
N ASP A 26 -9.19 5.49 13.74
CA ASP A 26 -7.89 6.15 13.61
C ASP A 26 -7.08 5.61 12.43
N GLN A 27 -7.15 4.29 12.16
CA GLN A 27 -6.50 3.68 11.00
C GLN A 27 -7.15 4.14 9.69
N ILE A 28 -8.48 4.26 9.66
CA ILE A 28 -9.21 4.77 8.50
C ILE A 28 -8.83 6.23 8.22
N ALA A 29 -8.79 7.07 9.26
CA ALA A 29 -8.38 8.46 9.14
C ALA A 29 -6.95 8.57 8.59
N ALA A 30 -6.00 7.83 9.16
CA ALA A 30 -4.60 7.84 8.74
C ALA A 30 -4.42 7.32 7.28
N ILE A 31 -5.15 6.27 6.88
CA ILE A 31 -5.14 5.78 5.49
C ILE A 31 -5.61 6.88 4.53
N ARG A 32 -6.74 7.54 4.84
CA ARG A 32 -7.33 8.58 3.98
C ARG A 32 -6.41 9.77 3.84
N GLU A 33 -5.82 10.24 4.93
CA GLU A 33 -4.93 11.39 4.92
C GLU A 33 -3.69 11.14 4.06
N VAL A 34 -3.03 9.99 4.24
CA VAL A 34 -1.89 9.58 3.42
C VAL A 34 -2.30 9.38 1.96
N TRP A 35 -3.48 8.82 1.69
CA TRP A 35 -3.98 8.65 0.32
C TRP A 35 -4.19 9.98 -0.40
N ILE A 36 -4.75 10.98 0.28
CA ILE A 36 -4.97 12.32 -0.29
C ILE A 36 -3.65 12.92 -0.78
N ARG A 37 -2.58 12.75 -0.01
CA ARG A 37 -1.23 13.22 -0.37
C ARG A 37 -0.62 12.39 -1.51
N ALA A 38 -0.74 11.07 -1.45
CA ALA A 38 -0.12 10.20 -2.45
C ALA A 38 -0.80 10.32 -3.83
N LYS A 39 -2.13 10.38 -3.89
CA LYS A 39 -2.87 10.32 -5.16
C LYS A 39 -2.64 11.53 -6.07
N THR A 40 -2.24 12.68 -5.51
CA THR A 40 -1.88 13.87 -6.28
C THR A 40 -0.53 13.77 -6.98
N ASP A 41 0.29 12.77 -6.62
CA ASP A 41 1.66 12.60 -7.07
C ASP A 41 1.82 11.38 -7.99
N ASN A 42 0.82 11.15 -8.85
CA ASN A 42 0.80 10.05 -9.82
C ASN A 42 1.11 8.68 -9.22
N VAL A 43 0.63 8.38 -8.01
CA VAL A 43 1.00 7.17 -7.26
C VAL A 43 0.72 5.88 -8.04
N GLY A 44 -0.32 5.84 -8.88
CA GLY A 44 -0.58 4.70 -9.77
C GLY A 44 0.58 4.40 -10.72
N LYS A 45 1.22 5.44 -11.28
CA LYS A 45 2.41 5.29 -12.13
C LYS A 45 3.61 4.81 -11.33
N LYS A 46 3.85 5.40 -10.15
CA LYS A 46 4.96 5.02 -9.26
C LYS A 46 4.86 3.56 -8.84
N ILE A 47 3.65 3.11 -8.45
CA ILE A 47 3.37 1.71 -8.14
C ILE A 47 3.72 0.83 -9.34
N LEU A 48 3.13 1.10 -10.51
CA LEU A 48 3.31 0.24 -11.67
C LEU A 48 4.76 0.20 -12.16
N GLN A 49 5.43 1.36 -12.18
CA GLN A 49 6.84 1.46 -12.52
C GLN A 49 7.70 0.62 -11.56
N THR A 50 7.55 0.79 -10.25
CA THR A 50 8.34 0.03 -9.27
C THR A 50 8.05 -1.48 -9.34
N LEU A 51 6.82 -1.89 -9.71
CA LEU A 51 6.52 -3.31 -9.94
C LEU A 51 7.31 -3.86 -11.13
N ILE A 52 7.33 -3.15 -12.25
CA ILE A 52 8.04 -3.55 -13.45
C ILE A 52 9.56 -3.56 -13.20
N GLU A 53 10.10 -2.55 -12.52
CA GLU A 53 11.52 -2.49 -12.15
C GLU A 53 11.94 -3.68 -11.28
N LYS A 54 11.13 -4.03 -10.27
CA LYS A 54 11.44 -5.17 -9.40
C LYS A 54 11.23 -6.52 -10.07
N ARG A 55 10.23 -6.59 -10.96
CA ARG A 55 9.75 -7.82 -11.59
C ARG A 55 9.23 -7.48 -13.00
N PRO A 56 10.09 -7.50 -14.02
CA PRO A 56 9.73 -7.10 -15.39
C PRO A 56 8.49 -7.81 -15.97
N LYS A 57 8.22 -9.03 -15.52
CA LYS A 57 7.04 -9.82 -15.93
C LYS A 57 5.69 -9.18 -15.60
N PHE A 58 5.64 -8.20 -14.68
CA PHE A 58 4.43 -7.41 -14.48
C PHE A 58 4.03 -6.63 -15.74
N ALA A 59 4.97 -6.22 -16.60
CA ALA A 59 4.64 -5.57 -17.87
C ALA A 59 3.74 -6.48 -18.73
N GLU A 60 4.11 -7.76 -18.86
CA GLU A 60 3.32 -8.78 -19.55
C GLU A 60 1.94 -8.96 -18.90
N TYR A 61 1.88 -9.08 -17.57
CA TYR A 61 0.61 -9.25 -16.84
C TYR A 61 -0.36 -8.07 -17.01
N PHE A 62 0.18 -6.87 -17.17
CA PHE A 62 -0.60 -5.66 -17.43
C PHE A 62 -0.83 -5.40 -18.94
N GLY A 63 -0.34 -6.28 -19.82
CA GLY A 63 -0.49 -6.16 -21.28
C GLY A 63 0.28 -4.98 -21.87
N ILE A 64 1.38 -4.58 -21.22
CA ILE A 64 2.25 -3.48 -21.68
C ILE A 64 3.23 -4.09 -22.67
N GLN A 65 3.00 -3.79 -23.95
CA GLN A 65 3.88 -4.19 -25.04
C GLN A 65 4.86 -3.06 -25.29
N SER A 66 6.10 -3.24 -24.83
CA SER A 66 7.18 -2.29 -25.11
C SER A 66 8.48 -3.04 -25.38
N GLU A 67 9.23 -2.56 -26.37
CA GLU A 67 10.55 -3.11 -26.72
C GLU A 67 11.59 -2.83 -25.62
N SER A 68 11.38 -1.76 -24.85
CA SER A 68 12.20 -1.39 -23.69
C SER A 68 11.32 -1.16 -22.47
N LEU A 69 11.76 -1.65 -21.32
CA LEU A 69 11.12 -1.40 -20.03
C LEU A 69 11.80 -0.28 -19.24
N ASP A 70 12.64 0.53 -19.89
CA ASP A 70 13.17 1.74 -19.30
C ASP A 70 12.07 2.80 -19.08
N ILE A 71 12.30 3.70 -18.14
CA ILE A 71 11.31 4.70 -17.73
C ILE A 71 10.87 5.64 -18.87
N ARG A 72 11.74 5.93 -19.84
CA ARG A 72 11.40 6.81 -20.97
C ARG A 72 10.44 6.09 -21.91
N ALA A 73 10.69 4.82 -22.22
CA ALA A 73 9.81 4.00 -23.03
C ALA A 73 8.45 3.76 -22.35
N LEU A 74 8.44 3.44 -21.05
CA LEU A 74 7.20 3.27 -20.28
C LEU A 74 6.36 4.56 -20.26
N ASN A 75 7.00 5.72 -20.13
CA ASN A 75 6.34 7.02 -20.19
C ASN A 75 5.79 7.40 -21.57
N GLN A 76 6.06 6.61 -22.61
CA GLN A 76 5.44 6.77 -23.94
C GLN A 76 4.35 5.73 -24.21
N SER A 77 4.27 4.64 -23.41
CA SER A 77 3.27 3.59 -23.58
C SER A 77 1.89 4.01 -23.09
N LYS A 78 0.88 3.92 -23.96
CA LYS A 78 -0.53 4.19 -23.60
C LYS A 78 -1.07 3.16 -22.61
N GLU A 79 -0.65 1.90 -22.77
CA GLU A 79 -1.02 0.77 -21.92
C GLU A 79 -0.50 0.99 -20.51
N PHE A 80 0.75 1.43 -20.35
CA PHE A 80 1.32 1.77 -19.05
C PHE A 80 0.47 2.85 -18.33
N HIS A 81 0.11 3.92 -19.03
CA HIS A 81 -0.74 4.99 -18.47
C HIS A 81 -2.12 4.49 -18.07
N LEU A 82 -2.77 3.70 -18.93
CA LEU A 82 -4.10 3.15 -18.68
C LEU A 82 -4.10 2.23 -17.46
N GLN A 83 -3.08 1.37 -17.32
CA GLN A 83 -3.01 0.43 -16.21
C GLN A 83 -2.64 1.12 -14.90
N ALA A 84 -1.73 2.11 -14.94
CA ALA A 84 -1.44 2.96 -13.79
C ALA A 84 -2.70 3.67 -13.27
N HIS A 85 -3.51 4.22 -14.19
CA HIS A 85 -4.78 4.86 -13.85
C HIS A 85 -5.79 3.86 -13.26
N ARG A 86 -5.89 2.63 -13.80
CA ARG A 86 -6.77 1.59 -13.23
C ARG A 86 -6.38 1.19 -11.82
N ILE A 87 -5.08 1.07 -11.53
CA ILE A 87 -4.58 0.81 -10.17
C ILE A 87 -5.01 1.95 -9.25
N GLN A 88 -4.76 3.19 -9.64
CA GLN A 88 -5.14 4.35 -8.83
C GLN A 88 -6.65 4.43 -8.58
N ASN A 89 -7.48 4.25 -9.61
CA ASN A 89 -8.94 4.28 -9.48
C ASN A 89 -9.49 3.20 -8.56
N PHE A 90 -8.91 1.99 -8.62
CA PHE A 90 -9.26 0.93 -7.69
C PHE A 90 -8.94 1.34 -6.24
N LEU A 91 -7.76 1.91 -6.00
CA LEU A 91 -7.37 2.40 -4.67
C LEU A 91 -8.22 3.60 -4.21
N ASP A 92 -8.56 4.53 -5.11
CA ASP A 92 -9.49 5.64 -4.84
C ASP A 92 -10.84 5.11 -4.38
N THR A 93 -11.35 4.08 -5.05
CA THR A 93 -12.62 3.44 -4.69
C THR A 93 -12.50 2.73 -3.34
N ALA A 94 -11.42 1.99 -3.11
CA ALA A 94 -11.18 1.28 -1.87
C ALA A 94 -11.11 2.23 -0.66
N VAL A 95 -10.28 3.29 -0.76
CA VAL A 95 -10.10 4.27 0.31
C VAL A 95 -11.35 5.13 0.50
N GLY A 96 -11.99 5.56 -0.59
CA GLY A 96 -13.22 6.35 -0.56
C GLY A 96 -14.40 5.62 0.08
N SER A 97 -14.39 4.28 0.05
CA SER A 97 -15.46 3.45 0.65
C SER A 97 -15.27 3.21 2.15
N LEU A 98 -14.05 3.30 2.69
CA LEU A 98 -13.78 3.09 4.11
C LEU A 98 -14.69 4.01 4.93
N GLY A 99 -15.30 3.56 6.02
CA GLY A 99 -16.12 4.39 6.93
C GLY A 99 -17.44 4.94 6.37
N PHE A 100 -17.79 4.69 5.10
CA PHE A 100 -19.06 5.14 4.49
C PHE A 100 -19.88 3.97 3.91
N CYS A 101 -19.21 2.95 3.39
CA CYS A 101 -19.82 1.75 2.85
C CYS A 101 -19.32 0.51 3.61
N PRO A 102 -20.06 -0.61 3.59
CA PRO A 102 -19.52 -1.88 4.04
C PRO A 102 -18.22 -2.20 3.31
N ILE A 103 -17.16 -2.49 4.06
CA ILE A 103 -15.84 -2.78 3.46
C ILE A 103 -15.86 -4.07 2.61
N SER A 104 -16.86 -4.93 2.83
CA SER A 104 -17.13 -6.11 1.99
C SER A 104 -17.32 -5.76 0.52
N SER A 105 -17.88 -4.60 0.18
CA SER A 105 -18.04 -4.18 -1.23
C SER A 105 -16.69 -4.03 -1.95
N VAL A 106 -15.66 -3.56 -1.23
CA VAL A 106 -14.28 -3.49 -1.77
C VAL A 106 -13.69 -4.89 -1.92
N TYR A 107 -14.03 -5.81 -1.01
CA TYR A 107 -13.57 -7.19 -1.03
C TYR A 107 -14.20 -7.99 -2.17
N ASP A 108 -15.48 -7.79 -2.46
CA ASP A 108 -16.17 -8.38 -3.60
C ASP A 108 -15.59 -7.87 -4.92
N MET A 109 -15.25 -6.58 -4.99
CA MET A 109 -14.55 -6.01 -6.14
C MET A 109 -13.16 -6.64 -6.33
N ALA A 110 -12.38 -6.76 -5.25
CA ALA A 110 -11.07 -7.40 -5.27
C ALA A 110 -11.17 -8.87 -5.70
N HIS A 111 -12.16 -9.61 -5.20
CA HIS A 111 -12.46 -10.97 -5.63
C HIS A 111 -12.77 -11.05 -7.13
N ARG A 112 -13.65 -10.18 -7.64
CA ARG A 112 -13.97 -10.11 -9.07
C ARG A 112 -12.75 -9.79 -9.92
N ILE A 113 -11.87 -8.91 -9.46
CA ILE A 113 -10.60 -8.62 -10.13
C ILE A 113 -9.74 -9.90 -10.19
N GLY A 114 -9.68 -10.69 -9.12
CA GLY A 114 -9.02 -11.99 -9.09
C GLY A 114 -9.51 -12.95 -10.19
N GLN A 115 -10.83 -13.07 -10.34
CA GLN A 115 -11.45 -13.88 -11.40
C GLN A 115 -11.03 -13.39 -12.80
N ILE A 116 -11.02 -12.07 -13.02
CA ILE A 116 -10.59 -11.48 -14.30
C ILE A 116 -9.11 -11.79 -14.59
N HIS A 117 -8.25 -11.79 -13.56
CA HIS A 117 -6.84 -12.11 -13.74
C HIS A 117 -6.64 -13.57 -14.17
N PHE A 118 -7.46 -14.50 -13.66
CA PHE A 118 -7.46 -15.90 -14.12
C PHE A 118 -7.73 -16.00 -15.62
N TYR A 119 -8.83 -15.41 -16.10
CA TYR A 119 -9.19 -15.46 -17.53
C TYR A 119 -8.21 -14.72 -18.45
N ARG A 120 -7.41 -13.81 -17.91
CA ARG A 120 -6.33 -13.13 -18.66
C ARG A 120 -5.03 -13.93 -18.70
N GLY A 121 -4.99 -15.16 -18.17
CA GLY A 121 -3.79 -16.00 -18.16
C GLY A 121 -2.68 -15.45 -17.27
N VAL A 122 -3.02 -14.59 -16.30
CA VAL A 122 -2.04 -13.95 -15.43
C VAL A 122 -1.55 -14.95 -14.39
N ASN A 123 -0.37 -15.54 -14.61
CA ASN A 123 0.25 -16.51 -13.70
C ASN A 123 0.89 -15.82 -12.49
N PHE A 124 0.07 -15.34 -11.55
CA PHE A 124 0.56 -14.80 -10.29
C PHE A 124 0.85 -15.90 -9.27
N GLY A 125 2.13 -16.27 -9.16
CA GLY A 125 2.63 -16.97 -7.99
C GLY A 125 2.43 -16.16 -6.69
N ALA A 126 2.49 -16.84 -5.55
CA ALA A 126 2.31 -16.22 -4.22
C ALA A 126 3.18 -14.95 -4.04
N ASP A 127 4.41 -14.97 -4.53
CA ASP A 127 5.36 -13.87 -4.40
C ASP A 127 4.93 -12.62 -5.16
N ASN A 128 4.27 -12.75 -6.32
CA ASN A 128 3.84 -11.59 -7.11
C ASN A 128 2.73 -10.81 -6.39
N TRP A 129 1.82 -11.52 -5.71
CA TRP A 129 0.80 -10.91 -4.87
C TRP A 129 1.40 -10.13 -3.70
N LEU A 130 2.42 -10.69 -3.06
CA LEU A 130 3.13 -10.06 -1.95
C LEU A 130 3.96 -8.86 -2.41
N VAL A 131 4.60 -8.94 -3.57
CA VAL A 131 5.31 -7.81 -4.20
C VAL A 131 4.33 -6.68 -4.51
N PHE A 132 3.16 -6.99 -5.08
CA PHE A 132 2.12 -5.99 -5.34
C PHE A 132 1.67 -5.26 -4.06
N LYS A 133 1.34 -6.03 -3.02
CA LYS A 133 1.02 -5.47 -1.69
C LYS A 133 2.15 -4.58 -1.18
N LYS A 134 3.38 -5.09 -1.15
CA LYS A 134 4.52 -4.38 -0.57
C LYS A 134 4.79 -3.07 -1.31
N VAL A 135 4.85 -3.10 -2.64
CA VAL A 135 5.08 -1.91 -3.45
C VAL A 135 3.95 -0.90 -3.27
N THR A 136 2.69 -1.34 -3.25
CA THR A 136 1.55 -0.43 -3.02
C THR A 136 1.68 0.27 -1.67
N VAL A 137 1.89 -0.49 -0.58
CA VAL A 137 2.03 0.07 0.76
C VAL A 137 3.24 1.01 0.84
N ASP A 138 4.38 0.62 0.27
CA ASP A 138 5.57 1.47 0.24
C ASP A 138 5.28 2.79 -0.51
N GLN A 139 4.78 2.72 -1.74
CA GLN A 139 4.56 3.91 -2.57
C GLN A 139 3.50 4.86 -2.02
N VAL A 140 2.47 4.36 -1.33
CA VAL A 140 1.47 5.26 -0.71
C VAL A 140 1.95 5.85 0.61
N THR A 141 2.89 5.20 1.33
CA THR A 141 3.36 5.65 2.66
C THR A 141 4.72 6.33 2.67
N ILE A 142 5.42 6.36 1.55
CA ILE A 142 6.64 7.15 1.39
C ILE A 142 6.28 8.63 1.60
N GLY A 143 6.75 9.20 2.71
CA GLY A 143 6.74 10.65 2.91
C GLY A 143 7.58 11.31 1.81
N TYR A 144 7.26 12.54 1.42
CA TYR A 144 7.96 13.31 0.40
C TYR A 144 9.47 13.40 0.75
N THR A 145 10.27 12.45 0.29
CA THR A 145 11.70 12.64 0.12
C THR A 145 11.87 13.04 -1.33
N ASP A 146 12.33 14.28 -1.53
CA ASP A 146 12.61 14.88 -2.84
C ASP A 146 13.13 13.84 -3.83
N SER A 147 12.36 13.57 -4.88
CA SER A 147 12.79 12.76 -6.02
C SER A 147 13.83 13.49 -6.89
N ASN A 148 14.65 14.35 -6.30
CA ASN A 148 15.75 15.08 -6.94
C ASN A 148 17.15 14.66 -6.47
N SER A 149 17.30 13.61 -5.65
CA SER A 149 18.61 13.02 -5.33
C SER A 149 18.88 11.72 -6.10
N VAL A 150 18.63 11.72 -7.41
CA VAL A 150 19.26 10.75 -8.31
C VAL A 150 20.60 11.34 -8.76
N GLY A 151 21.67 11.01 -8.02
CA GLY A 151 23.03 11.35 -8.41
C GLY A 151 24.02 11.24 -7.26
N GLY A 152 24.53 10.03 -6.97
CA GLY A 152 25.54 9.88 -5.93
C GLY A 152 25.91 8.44 -5.58
N VAL A 153 26.43 7.71 -6.56
CA VAL A 153 27.55 6.76 -6.46
C VAL A 153 27.62 5.86 -5.21
N ALA A 154 27.40 4.56 -5.44
CA ALA A 154 27.96 3.51 -4.61
C ALA A 154 29.49 3.63 -4.53
N ASN A 155 30.05 3.62 -3.32
CA ASN A 155 31.27 2.87 -3.07
C ASN A 155 31.48 2.58 -1.59
N ASP A 156 31.91 1.35 -1.36
CA ASP A 156 32.25 0.73 -0.10
C ASP A 156 33.42 1.42 0.63
N SER A 157 33.34 1.31 1.96
CA SER A 157 34.40 1.01 2.91
C SER A 157 35.84 1.55 2.70
N ALA A 158 36.28 2.25 3.75
CA ALA A 158 37.59 2.15 4.42
C ALA A 158 38.58 3.32 4.29
N SER A 159 39.14 3.63 5.46
CA SER A 159 40.46 4.20 5.78
C SER A 159 40.58 5.70 6.10
N ASN A 160 40.84 5.93 7.40
CA ASN A 160 41.91 6.74 8.00
C ASN A 160 42.32 8.09 7.39
N GLY A 161 42.37 9.10 8.27
CA GLY A 161 43.57 9.93 8.39
C GLY A 161 43.39 11.44 8.57
N THR A 162 43.58 11.88 9.81
CA THR A 162 44.46 13.02 10.17
C THR A 162 43.91 14.46 10.16
N LEU A 163 43.55 14.90 11.37
CA LEU A 163 43.94 16.11 12.12
C LEU A 163 44.66 17.28 11.41
N ASN A 164 44.09 18.49 11.54
CA ASN A 164 44.68 19.78 12.00
C ASN A 164 43.67 20.92 11.72
N GLY A 165 43.44 21.96 12.53
CA GLY A 165 43.98 22.38 13.81
C GLY A 165 43.26 23.66 14.31
N LYS A 166 43.03 23.71 15.62
CA LYS A 166 43.16 24.84 16.58
C LYS A 166 42.61 26.26 16.30
N ALA A 167 41.62 26.60 17.15
CA ALA A 167 41.40 27.83 17.95
C ALA A 167 41.04 29.17 17.27
N SER A 168 39.88 29.74 17.64
CA SER A 168 39.72 30.66 18.80
C SER A 168 38.46 31.53 18.65
N GLY A 169 37.69 31.68 19.73
CA GLY A 169 37.08 32.99 20.04
C GLY A 169 35.56 33.15 19.96
N VAL A 170 34.98 33.31 21.16
CA VAL A 170 33.95 34.30 21.54
C VAL A 170 32.47 33.92 21.47
N ALA A 171 31.93 33.87 22.69
CA ALA A 171 30.55 33.90 23.17
C ALA A 171 29.51 34.66 22.33
N GLY A 172 28.33 34.05 22.22
CA GLY A 172 27.08 34.71 21.84
C GLY A 172 25.90 33.82 22.21
N GLU A 173 25.24 34.12 23.33
CA GLU A 173 23.97 33.53 23.75
C GLU A 173 22.94 33.58 22.62
N THR A 174 22.42 32.43 22.21
CA THR A 174 21.19 32.37 21.41
C THR A 174 20.22 31.42 22.11
N LYS A 175 19.10 32.01 22.55
CA LYS A 175 17.92 31.32 23.07
C LYS A 175 17.53 30.19 22.12
N GLU A 176 17.56 28.96 22.62
CA GLU A 176 16.91 27.82 21.98
C GLU A 176 15.39 28.00 22.09
N THR A 177 14.79 28.66 21.11
CA THR A 177 13.37 28.47 20.78
C THR A 177 13.22 27.09 20.11
N PRO A 178 12.40 26.17 20.64
CA PRO A 178 12.16 24.90 19.99
C PRO A 178 11.35 25.16 18.70
N ASN A 179 11.99 24.97 17.56
CA ASN A 179 11.38 25.12 16.24
C ASN A 179 10.46 23.90 15.99
N PRO A 180 9.13 24.03 15.89
CA PRO A 180 8.21 22.89 15.86
C PRO A 180 8.01 22.28 14.46
N MET A 181 8.98 22.42 13.55
CA MET A 181 8.77 22.17 12.12
C MET A 181 9.58 21.00 11.50
N ASN A 182 10.09 20.07 12.31
CA ASN A 182 10.92 18.96 11.80
C ASN A 182 10.29 17.56 11.84
N ASP A 183 9.01 17.40 12.19
CA ASP A 183 8.43 16.05 12.38
C ASP A 183 7.63 15.49 11.19
N VAL A 184 7.66 16.19 10.03
CA VAL A 184 6.91 15.76 8.83
C VAL A 184 7.70 14.72 8.00
N ASN A 185 9.00 14.56 8.27
CA ASN A 185 9.92 13.82 7.41
C ASN A 185 10.40 12.48 8.00
N ASN A 186 9.89 12.07 9.17
CA ASN A 186 10.27 10.80 9.77
C ASN A 186 9.35 9.68 9.28
N VAL A 187 9.90 8.71 8.53
CA VAL A 187 9.20 7.46 8.16
C VAL A 187 8.72 6.69 9.41
N TYR A 188 9.31 6.98 10.57
CA TYR A 188 8.94 6.44 11.87
C TYR A 188 8.11 7.40 12.74
N SER A 189 7.54 8.48 12.18
CA SER A 189 6.55 9.27 12.92
C SER A 189 5.33 8.38 13.25
N GLY A 190 4.70 8.63 14.40
CA GLY A 190 3.57 7.81 14.88
C GLY A 190 2.40 7.75 13.88
N GLU A 191 2.17 8.83 13.14
CA GLU A 191 1.13 8.89 12.11
C GLU A 191 1.49 8.05 10.88
N ASN A 192 2.77 8.06 10.45
CA ASN A 192 3.21 7.21 9.34
C ASN A 192 3.15 5.73 9.72
N CYS A 193 3.52 5.37 10.95
CA CYS A 193 3.45 3.98 11.41
C CYS A 193 2.01 3.47 11.51
N LEU A 194 1.06 4.31 11.94
CA LEU A 194 -0.36 3.98 11.99
C LEU A 194 -0.97 3.83 10.58
N ALA A 195 -0.68 4.77 9.68
CA ALA A 195 -1.12 4.69 8.28
C ALA A 195 -0.57 3.44 7.60
N ARG A 196 0.73 3.15 7.79
CA ARG A 196 1.38 1.96 7.23
C ARG A 196 0.80 0.66 7.77
N LEU A 197 0.43 0.62 9.05
CA LEU A 197 -0.29 -0.51 9.63
C LEU A 197 -1.68 -0.67 8.99
N GLY A 198 -2.44 0.41 8.87
CA GLY A 198 -3.76 0.42 8.23
C GLY A 198 -3.71 -0.05 6.78
N TRP A 199 -2.81 0.52 5.98
CA TRP A 199 -2.56 0.12 4.59
C TRP A 199 -2.14 -1.35 4.47
N ASN A 200 -1.30 -1.84 5.40
CA ASN A 200 -0.96 -3.26 5.44
C ASN A 200 -2.17 -4.15 5.68
N LYS A 201 -3.04 -3.81 6.64
CA LYS A 201 -4.28 -4.56 6.89
C LYS A 201 -5.19 -4.56 5.65
N LEU A 202 -5.46 -3.38 5.10
CA LEU A 202 -6.31 -3.20 3.92
C LEU A 202 -5.80 -4.01 2.73
N MET A 203 -4.53 -3.83 2.35
CA MET A 203 -3.95 -4.53 1.20
C MET A 203 -3.81 -6.04 1.43
N THR A 204 -3.64 -6.49 2.68
CA THR A 204 -3.65 -7.93 2.99
C THR A 204 -4.99 -8.56 2.63
N VAL A 205 -6.09 -7.90 3.00
CA VAL A 205 -7.41 -8.43 2.66
C VAL A 205 -7.64 -8.34 1.17
N ILE A 206 -7.38 -7.20 0.53
CA ILE A 206 -7.53 -7.06 -0.93
C ILE A 206 -6.81 -8.18 -1.68
N VAL A 207 -5.53 -8.43 -1.37
CA VAL A 207 -4.76 -9.49 -2.01
C VAL A 207 -5.33 -10.88 -1.71
N ARG A 208 -5.79 -11.13 -0.48
CA ARG A 208 -6.45 -12.39 -0.12
C ARG A 208 -7.69 -12.63 -0.95
N GLU A 209 -8.53 -11.62 -1.13
CA GLU A 209 -9.78 -11.72 -1.89
C GLU A 209 -9.51 -11.88 -3.39
N MET A 210 -8.54 -11.14 -3.95
CA MET A 210 -8.07 -11.35 -5.33
C MET A 210 -7.58 -12.79 -5.53
N LYS A 211 -6.75 -13.30 -4.61
CA LYS A 211 -6.25 -14.68 -4.67
C LYS A 211 -7.39 -15.69 -4.56
N ARG A 212 -8.39 -15.44 -3.69
CA ARG A 212 -9.57 -16.30 -3.56
C ARG A 212 -10.33 -16.37 -4.89
N GLY A 213 -10.65 -15.22 -5.49
CA GLY A 213 -11.38 -15.18 -6.76
C GLY A 213 -10.61 -15.86 -7.90
N PHE A 214 -9.30 -15.69 -7.96
CA PHE A 214 -8.46 -16.39 -8.93
C PHE A 214 -8.52 -17.92 -8.76
N LEU A 215 -8.33 -18.42 -7.53
CA LEU A 215 -8.29 -19.85 -7.26
C LEU A 215 -9.65 -20.53 -7.44
N GLU A 216 -10.74 -19.86 -7.10
CA GLU A 216 -12.09 -20.38 -7.31
C GLU A 216 -12.40 -20.59 -8.80
N GLU A 217 -11.96 -19.68 -9.68
CA GLU A 217 -12.11 -19.88 -11.12
C GLU A 217 -11.22 -21.01 -11.64
N ALA A 218 -9.97 -21.09 -11.17
CA ALA A 218 -9.09 -22.21 -11.53
C ALA A 218 -9.71 -23.57 -11.16
N MET A 219 -10.25 -23.68 -9.95
CA MET A 219 -10.92 -24.90 -9.47
C MET A 219 -12.21 -25.21 -10.24
N ARG A 220 -12.96 -24.20 -10.67
CA ARG A 220 -14.18 -24.41 -11.47
C ARG A 220 -13.83 -24.96 -12.85
N ASN A 221 -12.83 -24.39 -13.52
CA ASN A 221 -12.42 -24.84 -14.85
C ASN A 221 -11.87 -26.27 -14.83
N CYS A 222 -11.08 -26.67 -13.82
CA CYS A 222 -10.62 -28.06 -13.71
C CYS A 222 -11.77 -29.06 -13.54
N LYS A 223 -12.84 -28.69 -12.83
CA LYS A 223 -14.03 -29.55 -12.65
C LYS A 223 -14.88 -29.63 -13.92
N GLU A 224 -14.94 -28.55 -14.71
CA GLU A 224 -15.64 -28.56 -15.99
C GLU A 224 -14.94 -29.49 -16.98
N GLU A 225 -13.60 -29.50 -17.02
CA GLU A 225 -12.81 -30.42 -17.84
C GLU A 225 -13.05 -31.90 -17.48
N GLU A 226 -13.09 -32.22 -16.18
CA GLU A 226 -13.33 -33.58 -15.68
C GLU A 226 -14.75 -34.11 -16.01
N ASN A 227 -15.75 -33.23 -16.08
CA ASN A 227 -17.13 -33.61 -16.43
C ASN A 227 -17.37 -33.72 -17.94
N THR A 228 -16.40 -33.32 -18.78
CA THR A 228 -16.49 -33.41 -20.25
C THR A 228 -15.70 -34.57 -20.86
N LEU A 229 -15.02 -35.37 -20.03
CA LEU A 229 -14.31 -36.60 -20.39
C LEU A 229 -15.16 -37.83 -20.06
#